data_AF-X1KIZ2-F1
#
_entry.id   AF-X1KIZ2-F1
#
_cell.length_a   1.000
_cell.length_b   1.000
_cell.length_c   1.000
_cell.angle_alpha   90.00
_cell.angle_beta   90.00
_cell.angle_gamma   90.00
#
_symmetry.space_group_name_H-M   'P 1'
#
loop_
_entity.id
_entity.type
_entity.pdbx_description
1 polymer ?
#
loop_
_entity_poly.entity_id
_entity_poly.type
_entity_poly.pdbx_seq_one_letter_code
_entity_poly.pdbx_strand_id
1 'polypeptide(L)'
;VSALKQNSFIDYFCMFFALLGVSVPAMTLGPLLIWVFALKLHILPVARWGTWQQAIMPAFTLGIGGAAILARLTRASMLQVIREDYIRTARSKGVSEKNVTVHHALKNALIPVVTVIGPMFAALVTGSLIVEQIFAIPG
;
A
#
# COMPACT_ATOMS: atom_id res chain seq x y z
N VAL A 1 19.96 14.84 -6.02
CA VAL A 1 18.79 15.75 -6.01
C VAL A 1 17.52 14.92 -5.85
N SER A 2 17.13 14.53 -4.62
CA SER A 2 15.95 13.67 -4.39
C SER A 2 15.27 13.82 -3.02
N ALA A 3 15.57 14.87 -2.24
CA ALA A 3 14.77 15.24 -1.07
C ALA A 3 13.38 15.82 -1.41
N LEU A 4 12.96 15.75 -2.69
CA LEU A 4 12.01 16.68 -3.30
C LEU A 4 10.86 16.03 -4.08
N LYS A 5 10.49 14.77 -3.81
CA LYS A 5 9.22 14.23 -4.32
C LYS A 5 8.15 14.02 -3.25
N GLN A 6 8.24 14.77 -2.14
CA GLN A 6 7.02 15.30 -1.52
C GLN A 6 6.34 16.19 -2.56
N ASN A 7 5.05 15.96 -2.83
CA ASN A 7 4.27 16.72 -3.83
C ASN A 7 4.69 16.50 -5.29
N SER A 8 5.33 15.37 -5.62
CA SER A 8 5.46 14.98 -7.03
C SER A 8 4.09 14.71 -7.63
N PHE A 9 3.87 15.10 -8.88
CA PHE A 9 2.62 14.80 -9.60
C PHE A 9 2.27 13.29 -9.54
N ILE A 10 3.29 12.45 -9.59
CA ILE A 10 3.18 10.99 -9.45
C ILE A 10 2.72 10.58 -8.03
N ASP A 11 3.21 11.26 -6.98
CA ASP A 11 2.79 10.99 -5.59
C ASP A 11 1.33 11.39 -5.39
N TYR A 12 0.91 12.55 -5.91
CA TYR A 12 -0.49 12.97 -5.93
C TYR A 12 -1.37 12.00 -6.72
N PHE A 13 -0.91 11.53 -7.89
CA PHE A 13 -1.65 10.58 -8.71
C PHE A 13 -1.81 9.23 -7.99
N CYS A 14 -0.72 8.68 -7.44
CA CYS A 14 -0.77 7.44 -6.65
C CYS A 14 -1.65 7.59 -5.40
N MET A 15 -1.55 8.71 -4.68
CA MET A 15 -2.41 9.02 -3.53
C MET A 15 -3.88 9.18 -3.92
N PHE A 16 -4.17 9.84 -5.04
CA PHE A 16 -5.53 10.03 -5.56
C PHE A 16 -6.17 8.70 -5.93
N PHE A 17 -5.45 7.84 -6.67
CA PHE A 17 -5.93 6.49 -6.97
C PHE A 17 -6.04 5.61 -5.72
N ALA A 18 -5.13 5.74 -4.76
CA ALA A 18 -5.22 5.04 -3.48
C ALA A 18 -6.41 5.52 -2.63
N LEU A 19 -6.73 6.82 -2.65
CA LEU A 19 -7.90 7.39 -1.98
C LEU A 19 -9.19 6.91 -2.63
N LEU A 20 -9.27 6.92 -3.97
CA LEU A 20 -10.41 6.35 -4.69
C LEU A 20 -10.60 4.87 -4.36
N GLY A 21 -9.52 4.09 -4.31
CA GLY A 21 -9.56 2.67 -3.95
C GLY A 21 -9.96 2.40 -2.50
N VAL A 22 -9.64 3.30 -1.56
CA VAL A 22 -10.11 3.21 -0.17
C VAL A 22 -11.57 3.64 -0.03
N SER A 23 -12.04 4.57 -0.87
CA SER A 23 -13.45 4.98 -0.92
C SER A 23 -14.37 3.91 -1.51
N VAL A 24 -13.83 2.96 -2.30
CA VAL A 24 -14.58 1.79 -2.77
C VAL A 24 -14.44 0.67 -1.74
N PRO A 25 -15.51 0.28 -1.04
CA PRO A 25 -15.47 -0.83 -0.09
C PRO A 25 -14.99 -2.12 -0.77
N ALA A 26 -14.30 -3.00 -0.05
CA ALA A 26 -13.83 -4.29 -0.57
C ALA A 26 -14.98 -5.13 -1.19
N MET A 27 -16.20 -4.99 -0.64
CA MET A 27 -17.44 -5.60 -1.17
C MET A 27 -17.79 -5.15 -2.59
N THR A 28 -17.42 -3.93 -2.98
CA THR A 28 -17.67 -3.37 -4.31
C THR A 28 -16.45 -3.54 -5.21
N LEU A 29 -15.24 -3.45 -4.66
CA LEU A 29 -13.98 -3.59 -5.40
C LEU A 29 -13.78 -5.00 -5.96
N GLY A 30 -14.11 -6.04 -5.20
CA GLY A 30 -13.96 -7.44 -5.61
C GLY A 30 -14.76 -7.79 -6.88
N PRO A 31 -16.08 -7.58 -6.92
CA PRO A 31 -16.89 -7.79 -8.12
C PRO A 31 -16.47 -6.91 -9.30
N LEU A 32 -16.03 -5.68 -9.03
CA LEU A 32 -15.54 -4.77 -10.07
C LEU A 32 -14.24 -5.29 -10.72
N LEU A 33 -13.31 -5.84 -9.93
CA LEU A 33 -12.11 -6.48 -10.45
C LEU A 33 -12.45 -7.70 -11.32
N ILE A 34 -13.40 -8.52 -10.90
CA ILE A 34 -13.89 -9.65 -11.71
C ILE A 34 -14.48 -9.14 -13.03
N TRP A 35 -15.31 -8.11 -12.99
CA TRP A 35 -15.93 -7.55 -14.20
C TRP A 35 -14.90 -6.98 -15.19
N VAL A 36 -13.90 -6.24 -14.71
CA VAL A 36 -12.88 -5.65 -15.58
C VAL A 36 -11.92 -6.71 -16.12
N PHE A 37 -11.31 -7.50 -15.24
CA PHE A 37 -10.18 -8.37 -15.64
C PHE A 37 -10.62 -9.72 -16.18
N ALA A 38 -11.72 -10.26 -15.66
CA ALA A 38 -12.20 -11.59 -16.03
C ALA A 38 -13.27 -11.53 -17.13
N LEU A 39 -14.21 -10.58 -17.07
CA LEU A 39 -15.30 -10.49 -18.06
C LEU A 39 -14.98 -9.57 -19.25
N LYS A 40 -14.30 -8.44 -19.04
CA LYS A 40 -14.01 -7.49 -20.13
C LYS A 40 -12.67 -7.79 -20.81
N LEU A 41 -11.59 -7.89 -20.04
CA LEU A 41 -10.24 -8.06 -20.57
C LEU A 41 -9.86 -9.54 -20.85
N HIS A 42 -10.54 -10.51 -20.23
CA HIS A 42 -10.22 -11.94 -20.34
C HIS A 42 -8.76 -12.31 -20.01
N ILE A 43 -8.07 -11.46 -19.22
CA ILE A 43 -6.65 -11.67 -18.85
C ILE A 43 -6.53 -12.60 -17.64
N LEU A 44 -7.49 -12.53 -16.71
CA LEU A 44 -7.47 -13.29 -15.47
C LEU A 44 -8.66 -14.26 -15.40
N PRO A 45 -8.46 -15.48 -14.89
CA PRO A 45 -9.53 -16.47 -14.77
C PRO A 45 -10.63 -16.01 -13.81
N VAL A 46 -11.88 -16.31 -14.17
CA VAL A 46 -13.09 -15.98 -13.40
C VAL A 46 -13.18 -16.90 -12.18
N ALA A 47 -12.68 -16.44 -11.03
CA ALA A 47 -12.84 -17.09 -9.72
C ALA A 47 -12.37 -18.57 -9.67
N ARG A 48 -12.58 -19.25 -8.52
CA ARG A 48 -12.12 -20.62 -8.17
C ARG A 48 -10.68 -20.71 -7.68
N TRP A 49 -10.34 -21.86 -7.11
CA TRP A 49 -9.03 -22.21 -6.56
C TRP A 49 -8.36 -23.30 -7.39
N GLY A 50 -7.07 -23.15 -7.70
CA GLY A 50 -6.31 -24.14 -8.47
C GLY A 50 -5.07 -23.61 -9.19
N THR A 51 -5.01 -22.32 -9.52
CA THR A 51 -3.83 -21.72 -10.16
C THR A 51 -3.44 -20.40 -9.49
N TRP A 52 -2.15 -20.07 -9.46
CA TRP A 52 -1.63 -18.86 -8.78
C TRP A 52 -2.23 -17.56 -9.31
N GLN A 53 -2.66 -17.53 -10.58
CA GLN A 53 -3.32 -16.38 -11.20
C GLN A 53 -4.66 -16.04 -10.54
N GLN A 54 -5.35 -17.03 -9.95
CA GLN A 54 -6.63 -16.82 -9.26
C GLN A 54 -6.45 -16.12 -7.90
N ALA A 55 -5.24 -16.16 -7.31
CA ALA A 55 -4.94 -15.48 -6.05
C ALA A 55 -4.66 -13.97 -6.24
N ILE A 56 -4.40 -13.53 -7.48
CA ILE A 56 -4.04 -12.13 -7.77
C ILE A 56 -5.19 -11.19 -7.41
N MET A 57 -6.41 -11.43 -7.89
CA MET A 57 -7.54 -10.54 -7.64
C MET A 57 -7.96 -10.46 -6.16
N PRO A 58 -8.06 -11.57 -5.40
CA PRO A 58 -8.26 -11.54 -3.96
C PRO A 58 -7.13 -10.80 -3.21
N ALA A 59 -5.87 -11.05 -3.57
CA ALA A 59 -4.72 -10.40 -2.93
C ALA A 59 -4.73 -8.88 -3.16
N PHE A 60 -5.11 -8.41 -4.35
CA PHE A 60 -5.28 -6.98 -4.62
C PHE A 60 -6.46 -6.39 -3.83
N THR A 61 -7.58 -7.12 -3.74
CA THR A 61 -8.77 -6.67 -3.00
C THR A 61 -8.47 -6.48 -1.51
N LEU A 62 -7.74 -7.41 -0.90
CA LEU A 62 -7.30 -7.33 0.50
C LEU A 62 -6.15 -6.32 0.68
N GLY A 63 -5.19 -6.32 -0.25
CA GLY A 63 -3.95 -5.57 -0.14
C GLY A 63 -4.09 -4.08 -0.39
N ILE A 64 -4.98 -3.64 -1.28
CA ILE A 64 -5.11 -2.22 -1.66
C ILE A 64 -5.44 -1.33 -0.45
N GLY A 65 -6.38 -1.76 0.40
CA GLY A 65 -6.77 -0.99 1.58
C GLY A 65 -5.62 -0.85 2.59
N GLY A 66 -4.95 -1.96 2.89
CA GLY A 66 -3.79 -1.96 3.79
C GLY A 66 -2.60 -1.18 3.23
N ALA A 67 -2.29 -1.35 1.95
CA ALA A 67 -1.22 -0.62 1.28
C ALA A 67 -1.47 0.90 1.30
N ALA A 68 -2.70 1.35 1.10
CA ALA A 68 -3.04 2.77 1.19
C ALA A 68 -2.83 3.35 2.59
N ILE A 69 -3.18 2.59 3.65
CA ILE A 69 -2.94 3.00 5.03
C ILE A 69 -1.44 3.07 5.33
N LEU A 70 -0.69 2.00 4.99
CA LEU A 70 0.76 1.94 5.21
C LEU A 70 1.50 3.03 4.43
N ALA A 71 1.10 3.31 3.18
CA ALA A 71 1.66 4.37 2.37
C ALA A 71 1.44 5.76 3.00
N ARG A 72 0.21 6.05 3.46
CA ARG A 72 -0.10 7.31 4.16
C ARG A 72 0.69 7.45 5.46
N LEU A 73 0.79 6.38 6.24
CA LEU A 73 1.53 6.39 7.51
C LEU A 73 3.02 6.62 7.25
N THR A 74 3.61 5.86 6.33
CA THR A 74 5.02 6.01 5.93
C THR A 74 5.29 7.44 5.45
N ARG A 75 4.39 8.03 4.66
CA ARG A 75 4.50 9.42 4.19
C ARG A 75 4.47 10.41 5.36
N ALA A 76 3.52 10.27 6.28
CA ALA A 76 3.40 11.15 7.44
C ALA A 76 4.66 11.08 8.33
N SER A 77 5.14 9.87 8.59
CA SER A 77 6.36 9.64 9.38
C SER A 77 7.61 10.15 8.68
N MET A 78 7.75 9.97 7.36
CA MET A 78 8.84 10.56 6.57
C MET A 78 8.83 12.09 6.64
N LEU A 79 7.65 12.71 6.62
CA LEU A 79 7.47 14.16 6.73
C LEU A 79 7.96 14.70 8.08
N GLN A 80 7.73 13.96 9.15
CA GLN A 80 8.19 14.30 10.50
C GLN A 80 9.71 14.13 10.60
N VAL A 81 10.21 12.95 10.22
CA VAL A 81 11.61 12.58 10.35
C VAL A 81 12.55 13.51 9.57
N ILE A 82 12.19 13.90 8.34
CA ILE A 82 13.06 14.75 7.50
C ILE A 82 13.30 16.16 8.09
N ARG A 83 12.46 16.57 9.05
CA ARG A 83 12.55 17.86 9.74
C ARG A 83 13.38 17.80 11.02
N GLU A 84 13.84 16.62 11.42
CA GLU A 84 14.64 16.44 12.63
C GLU A 84 16.08 16.96 12.49
N ASP A 85 16.66 17.41 13.60
CA ASP A 85 17.96 18.07 13.60
C ASP A 85 19.12 17.11 13.26
N TYR A 86 18.98 15.80 13.50
CA TYR A 86 19.98 14.83 13.09
C TYR A 86 20.05 14.69 11.56
N ILE A 87 18.93 14.90 10.84
CA ILE A 87 18.90 14.92 9.38
C ILE A 87 19.62 16.17 8.87
N ARG A 88 19.38 17.33 9.49
CA ARG A 88 20.10 18.58 9.16
C ARG A 88 21.60 18.43 9.39
N THR A 89 21.97 17.77 10.48
CA THR A 89 23.37 17.47 10.80
C THR A 89 23.99 16.48 9.80
N ALA A 90 23.25 15.46 9.36
CA ALA A 90 23.73 14.55 8.31
C ALA A 90 23.98 15.28 6.99
N ARG A 91 23.09 16.23 6.62
CA ARG A 91 23.27 17.07 5.43
C ARG A 91 24.47 18.01 5.56
N SER A 92 24.68 18.65 6.70
CA SER A 92 25.84 19.53 6.91
C SER A 92 27.17 18.78 6.90
N LYS A 93 27.16 17.49 7.26
CA LYS A 93 28.30 16.57 7.11
C LYS A 93 28.58 16.13 5.66
N GLY A 94 27.77 16.58 4.69
CA GLY A 94 27.96 16.24 3.28
C GLY A 94 27.43 14.85 2.88
N VAL A 95 26.61 14.20 3.73
CA VAL A 95 26.01 12.92 3.37
C VAL A 95 25.11 13.09 2.14
N SER A 96 25.24 12.17 1.17
CA SER A 96 24.44 12.23 -0.05
C SER A 96 22.93 12.15 0.25
N GLU A 97 22.11 12.93 -0.47
CA GLU A 97 20.66 12.96 -0.25
C GLU A 97 19.99 11.58 -0.37
N LYS A 98 20.56 10.67 -1.18
CA LYS A 98 20.08 9.30 -1.28
C LYS A 98 20.29 8.53 0.04
N ASN A 99 21.45 8.67 0.67
CA ASN A 99 21.74 8.04 1.96
C ASN A 99 20.96 8.69 3.10
N VAL A 100 20.81 10.03 3.09
CA VAL A 100 19.93 10.74 4.02
C VAL A 100 18.50 10.19 3.94
N THR A 101 17.97 10.00 2.73
CA THR A 101 16.60 9.51 2.55
C THR A 101 16.44 8.04 2.93
N VAL A 102 17.25 7.15 2.37
CA VAL A 102 17.08 5.70 2.52
C VAL A 102 17.55 5.20 3.88
N HIS A 103 18.68 5.70 4.36
CA HIS A 103 19.34 5.13 5.54
C HIS A 103 19.02 5.89 6.84
N HIS A 104 18.85 7.21 6.77
CA HIS A 104 18.56 8.03 7.94
C HIS A 104 17.07 8.30 8.11
N ALA A 105 16.37 8.73 7.05
CA ALA A 105 14.97 9.10 7.16
C ALA A 105 14.01 7.90 7.11
N LEU A 106 14.11 7.06 6.07
CA LEU A 106 13.18 5.94 5.85
C LEU A 106 13.25 4.91 6.97
N LYS A 107 14.45 4.57 7.43
CA LYS A 107 14.63 3.62 8.55
C LYS A 107 13.89 4.06 9.81
N ASN A 108 13.93 5.35 10.14
CA ASN A 108 13.24 5.89 11.31
C ASN A 108 11.74 6.11 11.05
N ALA A 109 11.35 6.48 9.83
CA ALA A 109 9.95 6.62 9.46
C ALA A 109 9.17 5.29 9.43
N LEU A 110 9.87 4.16 9.28
CA LEU A 110 9.26 2.82 9.29
C LEU A 110 8.94 2.29 10.68
N ILE A 111 9.46 2.89 11.76
CA ILE A 111 9.18 2.46 13.14
C ILE A 111 7.66 2.33 13.40
N PRO A 112 6.83 3.38 13.19
CA PRO A 112 5.38 3.28 13.38
C PRO A 112 4.71 2.34 12.38
N VAL A 113 5.27 2.20 11.17
CA VAL A 113 4.74 1.30 10.13
C VAL A 113 4.84 -0.15 10.58
N VAL A 114 5.98 -0.55 11.14
CA VAL A 114 6.17 -1.89 11.69
C VAL A 114 5.23 -2.17 12.87
N THR A 115 4.95 -1.15 13.69
CA THR A 115 4.02 -1.28 14.82
C THR A 115 2.59 -1.62 14.38
N VAL A 116 2.10 -1.00 13.29
CA VAL A 116 0.72 -1.24 12.83
C VAL A 116 0.56 -2.50 11.98
N ILE A 117 1.65 -3.09 11.47
CA ILE A 117 1.58 -4.32 10.67
C ILE A 117 0.92 -5.47 11.46
N GLY A 118 1.24 -5.63 12.75
CA GLY A 118 0.67 -6.70 13.58
C GLY A 118 -0.87 -6.63 13.67
N PRO A 119 -1.44 -5.51 14.18
CA PRO A 119 -2.89 -5.33 14.21
C PRO A 119 -3.54 -5.38 12.83
N MET A 120 -2.90 -4.83 11.79
CA MET A 120 -3.44 -4.87 10.43
C MET A 120 -3.50 -6.30 9.88
N PHE A 121 -2.48 -7.11 10.15
CA PHE A 121 -2.46 -8.51 9.75
C PHE A 121 -3.58 -9.30 10.44
N ALA A 122 -3.79 -9.08 11.74
CA ALA A 122 -4.91 -9.69 12.46
C ALA A 122 -6.26 -9.27 11.85
N ALA A 123 -6.46 -7.99 11.56
CA ALA A 123 -7.67 -7.49 10.92
C ALA A 123 -7.89 -8.05 9.51
N LEU A 124 -6.81 -8.27 8.75
CA LEU A 124 -6.85 -8.91 7.43
C LEU A 124 -7.33 -10.36 7.50
N VAL A 125 -6.81 -11.13 8.46
CA VAL A 125 -7.19 -12.54 8.68
C VAL A 125 -8.65 -12.65 9.16
N THR A 126 -9.09 -11.75 10.06
CA THR A 126 -10.49 -11.78 10.53
C THR A 126 -11.47 -11.21 9.50
N GLY A 127 -11.03 -10.28 8.66
CA GLY A 127 -11.86 -9.60 7.66
C GLY A 127 -11.88 -10.24 6.27
N SER A 128 -11.16 -11.35 6.05
CA SER A 128 -11.06 -12.00 4.73
C SER A 128 -12.35 -12.68 4.27
N LEU A 129 -13.27 -13.00 5.21
CA LEU A 129 -14.56 -13.65 4.94
C LEU A 129 -15.35 -13.02 3.79
N ILE A 130 -15.33 -11.69 3.70
CA ILE A 130 -16.02 -10.96 2.64
C ILE A 130 -15.40 -11.26 1.26
N VAL A 131 -14.07 -11.32 1.20
CA VAL A 131 -13.33 -11.59 -0.03
C VAL A 131 -13.43 -13.07 -0.42
N GLU A 132 -13.39 -13.97 0.56
CA GLU A 132 -13.61 -15.42 0.36
C GLU A 132 -14.97 -15.69 -0.30
N GLN A 133 -16.03 -15.05 0.20
CA GLN A 133 -17.37 -15.13 -0.37
C GLN A 133 -17.45 -14.60 -1.81
N ILE A 134 -16.81 -13.46 -2.09
CA ILE A 134 -16.84 -12.81 -3.41
C ILE A 134 -16.11 -13.64 -4.47
N PHE A 135 -14.98 -14.25 -4.11
CA PHE A 135 -14.14 -15.00 -5.05
C PHE A 135 -14.41 -16.52 -5.05
N ALA A 136 -15.41 -16.99 -4.29
CA ALA A 136 -15.76 -18.41 -4.12
C ALA A 136 -14.53 -19.25 -3.73
N ILE A 137 -13.76 -18.70 -2.80
CA ILE A 137 -12.48 -19.20 -2.30
C ILE A 137 -12.78 -20.00 -1.03
N PRO A 138 -12.59 -21.34 -0.98
CA PRO A 138 -12.71 -22.11 0.26
C PRO A 138 -11.75 -21.62 1.36
N GLY A 139 -12.30 -20.90 2.33
CA GLY A 139 -11.64 -20.33 3.50
C GLY A 139 -12.67 -19.53 4.25
#